data_AF-A0A5C4JDU2-F1
#
_entry.id   AF-A0A5C4JDU2-F1
#
_cell.length_a   1.000
_cell.length_b   1.000
_cell.length_c   1.000
_cell.angle_alpha   90.00
_cell.angle_beta   90.00
_cell.angle_gamma   90.00
#
_symmetry.space_group_name_H-M   'P 1'
#
loop_
_entity.id
_entity.type
_entity.pdbx_description
1 polymer ?
#
loop_
_entity_poly.entity_id
_entity_poly.type
_entity_poly.pdbx_seq_one_letter_code
_entity_poly.pdbx_strand_id
1 'polypeptide(L)'
;MCEQPRVKVLVDAIGNRTSEQMVGLSLHSQYLLGRNGHLLQTRTRMVFQARRRGADRWIAVYSHQHGLLPSTRIAEGCRFGRTRTDDVGAIATELLFDHPLAEGKTYLLEYTFTFDESGPPMTGDGRAFRIPVHQFLLDIRFHPEAVPTRCYRVWRPDGRTPLQDRTPLRLSPYNSIHFLDFGIDTGYHGMRWEWD
;
A
#
# COMPACT_ATOMS: atom_id res chain seq x y z
N MET A 1 9.77 -13.35 -0.38
CA MET A 1 8.77 -12.27 -0.26
C MET A 1 9.38 -10.98 -0.79
N CYS A 2 8.58 -10.14 -1.45
CA CYS A 2 9.03 -8.81 -1.89
C CYS A 2 9.17 -7.81 -0.73
N GLU A 3 8.83 -8.24 0.47
CA GLU A 3 9.11 -7.53 1.71
C GLU A 3 10.62 -7.38 1.89
N GLN A 4 11.07 -6.13 1.97
CA GLN A 4 12.46 -5.80 2.22
C GLN A 4 12.84 -6.30 3.63
N PRO A 5 14.07 -6.81 3.86
CA PRO A 5 14.49 -7.33 5.17
C PRO A 5 14.21 -6.37 6.33
N ARG A 6 14.42 -5.06 6.12
CA ARG A 6 14.13 -4.01 7.11
C ARG A 6 12.66 -3.93 7.50
N VAL A 7 11.75 -4.07 6.54
CA VAL A 7 10.30 -4.04 6.78
C VAL A 7 9.89 -5.26 7.62
N LYS A 8 10.46 -6.43 7.32
CA LYS A 8 10.20 -7.65 8.09
C LYS A 8 10.56 -7.46 9.57
N VAL A 9 11.68 -6.81 9.86
CA VAL A 9 12.10 -6.50 11.24
C VAL A 9 11.04 -5.65 11.96
N LEU A 10 10.49 -4.63 11.30
CA LEU A 10 9.44 -3.78 11.89
C LEU A 10 8.15 -4.58 12.16
N VAL A 11 7.76 -5.43 11.22
CA VAL A 11 6.56 -6.29 11.32
C VAL A 11 6.72 -7.34 12.44
N ASP A 12 7.88 -7.98 12.53
CA ASP A 12 8.19 -8.97 13.57
C ASP A 12 8.22 -8.33 14.96
N ALA A 13 8.76 -7.12 15.08
CA ALA A 13 8.81 -6.38 16.35
C ALA A 13 7.42 -5.99 16.88
N ILE A 14 6.44 -5.86 15.99
CA ILE A 14 5.02 -5.69 16.37
C ILE A 14 4.41 -7.05 16.72
N GLY A 15 4.69 -8.08 15.92
CA GLY A 15 4.12 -9.42 16.05
C GLY A 15 2.94 -9.60 15.09
N ASN A 16 3.14 -10.47 14.09
CA ASN A 16 2.26 -10.61 12.93
C ASN A 16 1.33 -11.85 12.99
N ARG A 17 1.07 -12.40 14.17
CA ARG A 17 0.44 -13.73 14.31
C ARG A 17 -0.96 -13.84 13.70
N THR A 18 -1.65 -12.73 13.45
CA THR A 18 -3.03 -12.70 12.95
C THR A 18 -3.16 -12.47 11.45
N SER A 19 -2.18 -11.86 10.77
CA SER A 19 -2.34 -11.54 9.33
C SER A 19 -2.42 -12.81 8.48
N GLU A 20 -1.72 -13.87 8.88
CA GLU A 20 -1.75 -15.19 8.23
C GLU A 20 -3.08 -15.93 8.44
N GLN A 21 -3.90 -15.48 9.39
CA GLN A 21 -5.24 -16.01 9.67
C GLN A 21 -6.32 -15.35 8.81
N MET A 22 -5.95 -14.52 7.84
CA MET A 22 -6.88 -13.77 7.01
C MET A 22 -6.57 -13.91 5.53
N VAL A 23 -7.58 -13.67 4.69
CA VAL A 23 -7.43 -13.41 3.26
C VAL A 23 -7.98 -12.03 2.94
N GLY A 24 -7.30 -11.28 2.08
CA GLY A 24 -7.87 -10.05 1.55
C GLY A 24 -8.91 -10.37 0.46
N LEU A 25 -10.14 -9.91 0.63
CA LEU A 25 -11.18 -10.05 -0.40
C LEU A 25 -11.11 -8.92 -1.41
N SER A 26 -10.94 -7.68 -0.93
CA SER A 26 -10.80 -6.50 -1.78
C SER A 26 -9.85 -5.51 -1.13
N LEU A 27 -8.92 -4.99 -1.91
CA LEU A 27 -8.00 -3.93 -1.51
C LEU A 27 -8.07 -2.82 -2.55
N HIS A 28 -8.36 -1.60 -2.10
CA HIS A 28 -8.33 -0.41 -2.93
C HIS A 28 -7.31 0.57 -2.33
N SER A 29 -6.26 0.84 -3.08
CA SER A 29 -5.30 1.91 -2.79
C SER A 29 -5.52 3.09 -3.73
N GLN A 30 -5.60 4.29 -3.17
CA GLN A 30 -5.64 5.53 -3.92
C GLN A 30 -4.52 6.45 -3.46
N TYR A 31 -3.65 6.85 -4.39
CA TYR A 31 -2.52 7.74 -4.11
C TYR A 31 -2.74 9.09 -4.79
N LEU A 32 -2.41 10.18 -4.10
CA LEU A 32 -2.56 11.55 -4.58
C LEU A 32 -1.20 12.23 -4.67
N LEU A 33 -0.89 12.75 -5.85
CA LEU A 33 0.35 13.45 -6.16
C LEU A 33 0.08 14.96 -6.26
N GLY A 34 0.92 15.77 -5.64
CA GLY A 34 0.82 17.22 -5.61
C GLY A 34 1.39 17.90 -6.85
N ARG A 35 1.32 19.24 -6.87
CA ARG A 35 1.78 20.08 -7.99
C ARG A 35 3.25 19.89 -8.34
N ASN A 36 4.06 19.46 -7.38
CA ASN A 36 5.49 19.21 -7.56
C ASN A 36 5.80 17.73 -7.80
N GLY A 37 4.79 16.89 -8.06
CA GLY A 37 4.98 15.44 -8.22
C GLY A 37 5.29 14.70 -6.91
N HIS A 38 5.20 15.36 -5.76
CA HIS A 38 5.35 14.73 -4.44
C HIS A 38 4.11 13.92 -4.08
N LEU A 39 4.28 12.84 -3.34
CA LEU A 39 3.16 12.11 -2.76
C LEU A 39 2.56 12.91 -1.62
N LEU A 40 1.28 13.27 -1.71
CA LEU A 40 0.56 13.96 -0.64
C LEU A 40 -0.17 12.98 0.27
N GLN A 41 -0.70 11.90 -0.33
CA GLN A 41 -1.58 10.98 0.38
C GLN A 41 -1.53 9.58 -0.22
N THR A 42 -1.56 8.58 0.66
CA THR A 42 -1.98 7.21 0.33
C THR A 42 -3.19 6.85 1.18
N ARG A 43 -4.28 6.46 0.55
CA ARG A 43 -5.49 5.95 1.20
C ARG A 43 -5.66 4.49 0.83
N THR A 44 -5.88 3.63 1.82
CA THR A 44 -6.10 2.20 1.59
C THR A 44 -7.36 1.75 2.32
N ARG A 45 -8.31 1.21 1.54
CA ARG A 45 -9.52 0.55 2.04
C ARG A 45 -9.42 -0.95 1.78
N MET A 46 -9.69 -1.76 2.80
CA MET A 46 -9.55 -3.21 2.72
C MET A 46 -10.73 -3.94 3.35
N VAL A 47 -11.17 -4.98 2.67
CA VAL A 47 -12.06 -6.00 3.24
C VAL A 47 -11.28 -7.30 3.39
N PHE A 48 -11.19 -7.79 4.62
CA PHE A 48 -10.62 -9.10 4.93
C PHE A 48 -11.70 -10.10 5.26
N GLN A 49 -11.39 -11.38 5.14
CA GLN A 49 -12.12 -12.47 5.76
C GLN A 49 -11.20 -13.27 6.66
N ALA A 50 -11.66 -13.56 7.88
CA ALA A 50 -10.95 -14.44 8.80
C ALA A 50 -11.04 -15.90 8.33
N ARG A 51 -9.90 -16.56 8.16
CA ARG A 51 -9.78 -18.00 7.88
C ARG A 51 -9.82 -18.85 9.16
N ARG A 52 -9.53 -18.24 10.30
CA ARG A 52 -9.59 -18.86 11.63
C ARG A 52 -10.10 -17.82 12.62
N ARG A 53 -10.68 -18.27 13.74
CA ARG A 53 -11.07 -17.39 14.85
C ARG A 53 -9.86 -16.69 15.45
N GLY A 54 -10.04 -15.42 15.83
CA GLY A 54 -9.10 -14.68 16.69
C GLY A 54 -8.32 -13.57 15.98
N ALA A 55 -8.50 -13.39 14.67
CA ALA A 55 -7.93 -12.25 13.96
C ALA A 55 -8.51 -10.94 14.51
N ASP A 56 -7.67 -10.10 15.09
CA ASP A 56 -8.07 -8.88 15.80
C ASP A 56 -7.32 -7.61 15.32
N ARG A 57 -6.43 -7.77 14.35
CA ARG A 57 -5.60 -6.69 13.82
C ARG A 57 -5.02 -6.98 12.45
N TRP A 58 -4.65 -5.91 11.77
CA TRP A 58 -3.83 -5.90 10.57
C TRP A 58 -2.58 -5.04 10.79
N ILE A 59 -1.46 -5.35 10.12
CA ILE A 59 -0.27 -4.49 10.13
C ILE A 59 -0.20 -3.75 8.79
N ALA A 60 -0.46 -2.44 8.81
CA ALA A 60 -0.21 -1.58 7.66
C ALA A 60 1.27 -1.25 7.57
N VAL A 61 1.82 -1.34 6.36
CA VAL A 61 3.23 -1.10 6.07
C VAL A 61 3.31 -0.14 4.90
N TYR A 62 4.19 0.84 5.01
CA TYR A 62 4.52 1.73 3.90
C TYR A 62 6.02 2.07 3.95
N SER A 63 6.63 2.24 2.77
CA SER A 63 8.02 2.65 2.63
C SER A 63 8.07 3.64 1.47
N HIS A 64 8.27 4.91 1.79
CA HIS A 64 8.36 5.96 0.79
C HIS A 64 9.63 5.79 -0.08
N GLN A 65 9.56 6.11 -1.38
CA GLN A 65 10.71 6.02 -2.29
C GLN A 65 11.91 6.87 -1.81
N HIS A 66 11.61 8.01 -1.18
CA HIS A 66 12.60 8.97 -0.68
C HIS A 66 12.76 8.99 0.85
N GLY A 67 12.28 7.95 1.54
CA GLY A 67 12.50 7.81 2.99
C GLY A 67 11.70 8.76 3.89
N LEU A 68 10.61 9.34 3.38
CA LEU A 68 9.71 10.16 4.18
C LEU A 68 8.78 9.30 5.04
N LEU A 69 8.61 9.68 6.30
CA LEU A 69 7.59 9.14 7.18
C LEU A 69 6.28 9.93 7.01
N PRO A 70 5.11 9.31 7.24
CA PRO A 70 3.84 10.02 7.21
C PRO A 70 3.79 11.14 8.27
N SER A 71 3.37 12.35 7.88
CA SER A 71 3.15 13.46 8.81
C SER A 71 1.84 13.33 9.59
N THR A 72 0.78 12.83 8.94
CA THR A 72 -0.48 12.46 9.62
C THR A 72 -0.95 11.07 9.23
N ARG A 73 -1.63 10.40 10.18
CA ARG A 73 -2.24 9.09 10.01
C ARG A 73 -3.71 9.14 10.43
N ILE A 74 -4.60 8.63 9.57
CA ILE A 74 -6.05 8.62 9.80
C ILE A 74 -6.55 7.18 9.66
N ALA A 75 -7.49 6.75 10.49
CA ALA A 75 -8.06 5.41 10.46
C ALA A 75 -9.59 5.47 10.56
N GLU A 76 -10.27 4.62 9.80
CA GLU A 76 -11.72 4.40 9.87
C GLU A 76 -12.00 2.91 9.99
N GLY A 77 -13.01 2.54 10.80
CA GLY A 77 -13.31 1.14 11.08
C GLY A 77 -12.19 0.39 11.81
N CYS A 78 -11.17 1.07 12.33
CA CYS A 78 -10.10 0.51 13.15
C CYS A 78 -9.43 1.62 13.96
N ARG A 79 -8.50 1.25 14.84
CA ARG A 79 -7.66 2.20 15.59
C ARG A 79 -6.18 1.86 15.43
N PHE A 80 -5.33 2.89 15.40
CA PHE A 80 -3.89 2.65 15.41
C PHE A 80 -3.45 2.03 16.74
N GLY A 81 -2.62 0.98 16.66
CA GLY A 81 -1.95 0.38 17.80
C GLY A 81 -0.46 0.73 17.81
N ARG A 82 0.40 -0.27 18.07
CA ARG A 82 1.85 -0.07 18.07
C ARG A 82 2.35 0.34 16.69
N THR A 83 3.35 1.20 16.67
CA THR A 83 4.02 1.68 15.46
C THR A 83 5.52 1.50 15.59
N ARG A 84 6.17 1.11 14.51
CA ARG A 84 7.62 1.00 14.38
C ARG A 84 8.05 1.66 13.07
N THR A 85 9.18 2.33 13.11
CA THR A 85 9.80 2.98 11.95
C THR A 85 11.27 2.60 11.87
N ASP A 86 11.86 2.69 10.69
CA ASP A 86 13.31 2.66 10.52
C ASP A 86 13.85 4.06 10.16
N ASP A 87 15.18 4.18 10.12
CA ASP A 87 15.94 5.38 9.77
C ASP A 87 15.92 5.70 8.26
N VAL A 88 15.39 4.78 7.44
CA VAL A 88 15.32 4.89 5.98
C VAL A 88 13.86 5.05 5.51
N GLY A 89 12.97 5.48 6.41
CA GLY A 89 11.60 5.90 6.10
C GLY A 89 10.58 4.80 5.84
N ALA A 90 10.79 3.59 6.36
CA ALA A 90 9.75 2.59 6.45
C ALA A 90 8.94 2.75 7.74
N ILE A 91 7.63 2.50 7.66
CA ILE A 91 6.70 2.48 8.79
C ILE A 91 5.90 1.18 8.78
N ALA A 92 5.75 0.56 9.95
CA ALA A 92 4.79 -0.50 10.22
C ALA A 92 3.89 -0.07 11.39
N THR A 93 2.58 -0.17 11.23
CA THR A 93 1.62 0.20 12.28
C THR A 93 0.48 -0.80 12.38
N GLU A 94 0.11 -1.14 13.61
CA GLU A 94 -1.08 -1.94 13.88
C GLU A 94 -2.34 -1.13 13.58
N LEU A 95 -3.30 -1.80 12.95
CA LEU A 95 -4.70 -1.40 12.83
C LEU A 95 -5.51 -2.42 13.62
N LEU A 96 -5.90 -2.05 14.83
CA LEU A 96 -6.65 -2.90 15.74
C LEU A 96 -8.13 -2.85 15.36
N PHE A 97 -8.74 -4.02 15.28
CA PHE A 97 -10.18 -4.15 15.08
C PHE A 97 -10.91 -3.80 16.38
N ASP A 98 -12.21 -3.55 16.29
CA ASP A 98 -13.07 -3.33 17.46
C ASP A 98 -13.34 -4.64 18.23
N HIS A 99 -13.27 -5.80 17.57
CA HIS A 99 -13.37 -7.12 18.20
C HIS A 99 -12.59 -8.20 17.42
N PRO A 100 -12.19 -9.31 18.08
CA PRO A 100 -11.64 -10.47 17.38
C PRO A 100 -12.69 -11.14 16.48
N LEU A 101 -12.32 -11.45 15.25
CA LEU A 101 -13.21 -12.05 14.26
C LEU A 101 -13.44 -13.54 14.53
N ALA A 102 -14.68 -13.99 14.31
CA ALA A 102 -14.98 -15.39 14.12
C ALA A 102 -14.58 -15.86 12.71
N GLU A 103 -14.40 -17.16 12.53
CA GLU A 103 -14.09 -17.75 11.22
C GLU A 103 -15.17 -17.42 10.17
N GLY A 104 -14.74 -17.11 8.95
CA GLY A 104 -15.60 -16.73 7.83
C GLY A 104 -16.15 -15.30 7.89
N LYS A 105 -16.03 -14.59 9.02
CA LYS A 105 -16.48 -13.20 9.16
C LYS A 105 -15.55 -12.23 8.45
N THR A 106 -16.15 -11.17 7.94
CA THR A 106 -15.44 -10.10 7.22
C THR A 106 -15.19 -8.90 8.11
N TYR A 107 -14.17 -8.13 7.77
CA TYR A 107 -13.87 -6.87 8.43
C TYR A 107 -13.46 -5.82 7.40
N LEU A 108 -14.08 -4.66 7.49
CA LEU A 108 -13.77 -3.49 6.67
C LEU A 108 -12.96 -2.51 7.50
N LEU A 109 -11.82 -2.10 6.97
CA LEU A 109 -11.05 -1.01 7.54
C LEU A 109 -10.55 -0.08 6.45
N GLU A 110 -10.22 1.13 6.87
CA GLU A 110 -9.54 2.10 6.04
C GLU A 110 -8.46 2.81 6.84
N TYR A 111 -7.37 3.14 6.18
CA TYR A 111 -6.36 4.02 6.75
C TYR A 111 -5.75 4.91 5.67
N THR A 112 -5.28 6.07 6.11
CA THR A 112 -4.64 7.07 5.27
C THR A 112 -3.31 7.51 5.89
N PHE A 113 -2.28 7.61 5.06
CA PHE A 113 -1.03 8.29 5.37
C PHE A 113 -0.92 9.53 4.50
N THR A 114 -0.56 10.65 5.12
CA THR A 114 -0.26 11.91 4.44
C THR A 114 1.21 12.24 4.62
N PHE A 115 1.77 13.00 3.69
CA PHE A 115 3.20 13.33 3.67
C PHE A 115 3.39 14.81 3.37
N ASP A 116 4.44 15.37 3.94
CA ASP A 116 4.85 16.74 3.63
C ASP A 116 5.52 16.78 2.25
N GLU A 117 5.27 17.86 1.51
CA GLU A 117 5.84 18.08 0.18
C GLU A 117 7.36 18.30 0.24
N SER A 118 8.11 17.22 0.16
CA SER A 118 9.57 17.24 0.29
C SER A 118 10.25 16.17 -0.54
N GLY A 119 11.53 16.40 -0.82
CA GLY A 119 12.33 15.50 -1.65
C GLY A 119 12.08 15.68 -3.16
N PRO A 120 12.59 14.74 -3.98
CA PRO A 120 12.32 14.72 -5.42
C PRO A 120 10.87 14.32 -5.75
N PRO A 121 10.38 14.63 -6.96
CA PRO A 121 9.11 14.10 -7.44
C PRO A 121 9.14 12.56 -7.48
N MET A 122 8.03 11.96 -7.11
CA MET A 122 7.84 10.52 -7.20
C MET A 122 7.91 10.08 -8.66
N THR A 123 8.46 8.89 -8.90
CA THR A 123 8.51 8.29 -10.25
C THR A 123 7.78 6.96 -10.31
N GLY A 124 7.22 6.51 -9.19
CA GLY A 124 6.46 5.27 -9.11
C GLY A 124 6.09 4.92 -7.68
N ASP A 125 4.99 4.20 -7.50
CA ASP A 125 4.60 3.67 -6.20
C ASP A 125 3.65 2.47 -6.40
N GLY A 126 3.40 1.74 -5.31
CA GLY A 126 2.63 0.51 -5.34
C GLY A 126 2.51 -0.13 -3.98
N ARG A 127 2.33 -1.45 -3.97
CA ARG A 127 2.09 -2.22 -2.76
C ARG A 127 2.79 -3.57 -2.82
N ALA A 128 3.45 -3.91 -1.72
CA ALA A 128 3.91 -5.26 -1.46
C ALA A 128 2.81 -6.07 -0.75
N PHE A 129 2.52 -7.26 -1.26
CA PHE A 129 1.57 -8.21 -0.70
C PHE A 129 2.29 -9.33 0.03
N ARG A 130 1.95 -9.50 1.31
CA ARG A 130 2.44 -10.58 2.20
C ARG A 130 1.49 -11.76 2.28
N ILE A 131 0.21 -11.54 1.94
CA ILE A 131 -0.81 -12.57 1.82
C ILE A 131 -1.51 -12.42 0.46
N PRO A 132 -2.10 -13.49 -0.07
CA PRO A 132 -2.93 -13.39 -1.27
C PRO A 132 -4.15 -12.48 -1.06
N VAL A 133 -4.54 -11.77 -2.12
CA VAL A 133 -5.73 -10.91 -2.14
C VAL A 133 -6.57 -11.20 -3.39
N HIS A 134 -7.88 -11.36 -3.24
CA HIS A 134 -8.74 -11.73 -4.36
C HIS A 134 -8.86 -10.63 -5.42
N GLN A 135 -8.87 -9.36 -4.99
CA GLN A 135 -8.98 -8.20 -5.88
C GLN A 135 -8.12 -7.05 -5.37
N PHE A 136 -7.35 -6.43 -6.27
CA PHE A 136 -6.58 -5.22 -5.99
C PHE A 136 -6.81 -4.14 -7.04
N LEU A 137 -7.29 -2.98 -6.59
CA LEU A 137 -7.33 -1.74 -7.34
C LEU A 137 -6.23 -0.79 -6.83
N LEU A 138 -5.39 -0.30 -7.73
CA LEU A 138 -4.52 0.84 -7.49
C LEU A 138 -4.98 1.99 -8.39
N ASP A 139 -5.25 3.14 -7.81
CA ASP A 139 -5.58 4.41 -8.46
C ASP A 139 -4.52 5.45 -8.07
N ILE A 140 -3.90 6.10 -9.05
CA ILE A 140 -2.94 7.18 -8.82
C ILE A 140 -3.48 8.44 -9.50
N ARG A 141 -3.64 9.50 -8.72
CA ARG A 141 -4.16 10.79 -9.16
C ARG A 141 -3.06 11.83 -9.14
N PHE A 142 -2.89 12.48 -10.27
CA PHE A 142 -1.91 13.52 -10.48
C PHE A 142 -2.54 14.90 -10.35
N HIS A 143 -1.75 15.86 -9.87
CA HIS A 143 -2.14 17.27 -9.93
C HIS A 143 -2.26 17.70 -11.41
N PRO A 144 -3.23 18.55 -11.78
CA PRO A 144 -3.42 18.97 -13.17
C PRO A 144 -2.23 19.66 -13.84
N GLU A 145 -1.30 20.19 -13.04
CA GLU A 145 -0.06 20.81 -13.51
C GLU A 145 1.18 19.90 -13.45
N ALA A 146 1.04 18.68 -12.92
CA ALA A 146 2.12 17.69 -12.84
C ALA A 146 1.63 16.38 -13.43
N VAL A 147 1.56 16.34 -14.76
CA VAL A 147 0.98 15.24 -15.52
C VAL A 147 2.10 14.44 -16.20
N PRO A 148 2.17 13.11 -16.04
CA PRO A 148 3.25 12.30 -16.61
C PRO A 148 3.14 12.15 -18.13
N THR A 149 4.27 11.97 -18.80
CA THR A 149 4.37 11.72 -20.24
C THR A 149 4.12 10.26 -20.58
N ARG A 150 4.59 9.34 -19.74
CA ARG A 150 4.40 7.89 -19.88
C ARG A 150 4.11 7.24 -18.54
N CYS A 151 3.29 6.21 -18.56
CA CYS A 151 2.97 5.42 -17.37
C CYS A 151 3.05 3.94 -17.70
N TYR A 152 3.50 3.15 -16.72
CA TYR A 152 3.68 1.71 -16.87
C TYR A 152 3.19 1.01 -15.62
N ARG A 153 2.50 -0.11 -15.80
CA ARG A 153 2.31 -1.10 -14.75
C ARG A 153 3.63 -1.82 -14.51
N VAL A 154 3.99 -1.98 -13.24
CA VAL A 154 5.21 -2.68 -12.83
C VAL A 154 4.88 -3.79 -11.85
N TRP A 155 5.69 -4.85 -11.88
CA TRP A 155 5.56 -5.97 -10.96
C TRP A 155 6.90 -6.66 -10.71
N ARG A 156 7.04 -7.23 -9.51
CA ARG A 156 8.10 -8.20 -9.21
C ARG A 156 7.62 -9.21 -8.17
N PRO A 157 8.04 -10.49 -8.27
CA PRO A 157 7.61 -11.54 -7.33
C PRO A 157 8.28 -11.41 -5.97
N ASP A 158 9.51 -10.88 -5.93
CA ASP A 158 10.31 -10.76 -4.71
C ASP A 158 11.25 -9.55 -4.75
N GLY A 159 12.05 -9.36 -3.69
CA GLY A 159 12.99 -8.25 -3.59
C GLY A 159 14.31 -8.47 -4.32
N ARG A 160 14.54 -9.66 -4.89
CA ARG A 160 15.76 -10.01 -5.64
C ARG A 160 15.57 -9.81 -7.14
N THR A 161 14.33 -9.86 -7.59
CA THR A 161 13.95 -9.64 -8.98
C THR A 161 13.85 -8.13 -9.28
N PRO A 162 14.53 -7.63 -10.32
CA PRO A 162 14.38 -6.24 -10.74
C PRO A 162 12.92 -5.90 -11.02
N LEU A 163 12.54 -4.67 -10.71
CA LEU A 163 11.22 -4.17 -11.06
C LEU A 163 11.17 -3.98 -12.59
N GLN A 164 10.19 -4.60 -13.26
CA GLN A 164 10.07 -4.55 -14.71
C GLN A 164 8.77 -3.89 -15.13
N ASP A 165 8.83 -3.15 -16.23
CA ASP A 165 7.65 -2.65 -16.93
C ASP A 165 6.93 -3.80 -17.59
N ARG A 166 5.64 -3.90 -17.30
CA ARG A 166 4.79 -4.95 -17.88
C ARG A 166 3.96 -4.43 -19.01
N THR A 167 3.27 -3.31 -18.78
CA THR A 167 2.25 -2.84 -19.71
C THR A 167 2.14 -1.33 -19.61
N PRO A 168 2.14 -0.60 -20.75
CA PRO A 168 1.82 0.81 -20.74
C PRO A 168 0.42 1.07 -20.18
N LEU A 169 0.26 2.15 -19.43
CA LEU A 169 -1.01 2.63 -18.90
C LEU A 169 -1.38 3.94 -19.59
N ARG A 170 -2.66 4.06 -19.96
CA ARG A 170 -3.19 5.31 -20.51
C ARG A 170 -3.57 6.24 -19.36
N LEU A 171 -3.01 7.44 -19.38
CA LEU A 171 -3.48 8.54 -18.55
C LEU A 171 -4.90 8.95 -18.96
N SER A 172 -5.81 9.03 -17.98
CA SER A 172 -7.18 9.49 -18.19
C SER A 172 -7.27 11.02 -18.33
N PRO A 173 -8.33 11.57 -18.95
CA PRO A 173 -8.59 13.02 -18.95
C PRO A 173 -8.79 13.63 -17.55
N TYR A 174 -8.92 12.81 -16.51
CA TYR A 174 -9.06 13.22 -15.12
C TYR A 174 -7.72 13.18 -14.35
N ASN A 175 -6.61 13.19 -15.08
CA ASN A 175 -5.24 13.14 -14.55
C ASN A 175 -5.02 11.95 -13.62
N SER A 176 -5.49 10.76 -14.03
CA SER A 176 -5.31 9.54 -13.25
C SER A 176 -4.95 8.33 -14.10
N ILE A 177 -4.26 7.38 -13.45
CA ILE A 177 -4.03 6.03 -13.96
C ILE A 177 -4.53 5.03 -12.92
N HIS A 178 -5.06 3.90 -13.39
CA HIS A 178 -5.44 2.82 -12.51
C HIS A 178 -5.24 1.46 -13.18
N PHE A 179 -5.19 0.41 -12.37
CA PHE A 179 -5.38 -0.96 -12.83
C PHE A 179 -6.16 -1.74 -11.77
N LEU A 180 -6.87 -2.75 -12.24
CA LEU A 180 -7.57 -3.73 -11.42
C LEU A 180 -7.08 -5.11 -11.80
N ASP A 181 -6.68 -5.90 -10.81
CA ASP A 181 -6.35 -7.31 -11.00
C ASP A 181 -7.05 -8.18 -9.96
N PHE A 182 -7.13 -9.46 -10.30
CA PHE A 182 -7.72 -10.50 -9.47
C PHE A 182 -6.70 -11.60 -9.19
N GLY A 183 -6.87 -12.33 -8.10
CA GLY A 183 -5.99 -13.43 -7.73
C GLY A 183 -4.55 -12.95 -7.49
N ILE A 184 -4.40 -11.90 -6.68
CA ILE A 184 -3.11 -11.29 -6.39
C ILE A 184 -2.28 -12.21 -5.51
N ASP A 185 -1.18 -12.71 -6.07
CA ASP A 185 -0.13 -13.39 -5.34
C ASP A 185 0.78 -12.42 -4.57
N THR A 186 1.55 -13.00 -3.64
CA THR A 186 2.62 -12.28 -2.94
C THR A 186 3.62 -11.69 -3.93
N GLY A 187 4.10 -10.49 -3.66
CA GLY A 187 4.94 -9.74 -4.59
C GLY A 187 4.72 -8.25 -4.44
N TYR A 188 5.36 -7.47 -5.29
CA TYR A 188 5.09 -6.04 -5.41
C TYR A 188 4.34 -5.77 -6.71
N HIS A 189 3.24 -5.03 -6.59
CA HIS A 189 2.40 -4.58 -7.70
C HIS A 189 2.32 -3.06 -7.61
N GLY A 190 2.62 -2.37 -8.70
CA GLY A 190 2.64 -0.91 -8.69
C GLY A 190 2.56 -0.30 -10.07
N MET A 191 2.76 1.01 -10.11
CA MET A 191 2.89 1.77 -11.34
C MET A 191 4.11 2.67 -11.24
N ARG A 192 4.74 2.94 -12.37
CA ARG A 192 5.76 3.97 -12.50
C ARG A 192 5.39 4.92 -13.63
N TRP A 193 6.02 6.09 -13.64
CA TRP A 193 5.80 7.08 -14.67
C TRP A 193 7.07 7.88 -14.97
N GLU A 194 7.06 8.53 -16.13
CA GLU A 194 8.08 9.46 -16.61
C GLU A 194 7.46 10.86 -16.65
N TRP A 195 8.27 11.87 -16.33
CA TRP A 195 7.85 13.28 -16.34
C TRP A 195 8.24 14.00 -17.65
N ASP A 196 9.22 13.48 -18.38
CA ASP A 196 9.77 14.01 -19.64
C ASP A 196 9.56 13.04 -20.82
#